data_AF-A0A1F7N0S6-F1
#
_entry.id   AF-A0A1F7N0S6-F1
#
_cell.length_a   1.000
_cell.length_b   1.000
_cell.length_c   1.000
_cell.angle_alpha   90.00
_cell.angle_beta   90.00
_cell.angle_gamma   90.00
#
_symmetry.space_group_name_H-M   'P 1'
#
loop_
_entity.id
_entity.type
_entity.pdbx_description
1 polymer ?
#
loop_
_entity_poly.entity_id
_entity_poly.type
_entity_poly.pdbx_seq_one_letter_code
_entity_poly.pdbx_strand_id
1 'polypeptide(L)'
;MKETSGNPRWEFVRRFRRGAFGWKSEPAIQRVRQAVSEIKKVARRDPVLGAEGAVLFLERVSPALEHVDSSSGAIGTAVNHAIEELVAIIARAPVGGTEREGWLDRLWDAHANDEVPYIERLGDFWGDLCASPETASAWADRLVPIVEMAWSPDPERRGFFHGTMACFSALFRAGRHEEIVALLEKDPLPWWPYREWGVRALAALGRPDEAIRFAEASRGRNDSPVAIAAACEEVLLASGRVEEAYRRYALQATRGTSYLATYRALARKYPRKRPEELLGDLVATTPGDEGKWFATAKEVGLFDEAIRL
;
A
#
# COMPACT_ATOMS: atom_id res chain seq x y z
N MET A 1 -26.24 -35.75 -4.15
CA MET A 1 -25.27 -35.68 -3.04
C MET A 1 -23.88 -35.63 -3.64
N LYS A 2 -23.28 -34.44 -3.74
CA LYS A 2 -21.85 -34.30 -4.06
C LYS A 2 -21.08 -34.49 -2.76
N GLU A 3 -20.15 -35.42 -2.77
CA GLU A 3 -19.22 -35.67 -1.68
C GLU A 3 -18.55 -34.36 -1.25
N THR A 4 -18.60 -34.09 0.05
CA THR A 4 -17.79 -33.08 0.73
C THR A 4 -16.31 -33.42 0.52
N SER A 5 -15.70 -32.76 -0.45
CA SER A 5 -14.24 -32.70 -0.60
C SER A 5 -13.64 -32.20 0.71
N GLY A 6 -12.89 -33.07 1.40
CA GLY A 6 -12.24 -32.74 2.65
C GLY A 6 -11.43 -31.45 2.51
N ASN A 7 -11.65 -30.52 3.44
CA ASN A 7 -10.94 -29.25 3.51
C ASN A 7 -9.42 -29.53 3.41
N PRO A 8 -8.69 -28.98 2.43
CA PRO A 8 -7.25 -29.23 2.31
C PRO A 8 -6.58 -28.95 3.64
N ARG A 9 -5.76 -29.91 4.09
CA ARG A 9 -4.98 -29.75 5.30
C ARG A 9 -3.83 -28.78 5.01
N TRP A 10 -4.09 -27.49 5.13
CA TRP A 10 -3.10 -26.43 4.97
C TRP A 10 -1.88 -26.70 5.87
N GLU A 11 -0.70 -26.76 5.27
CA GLU A 11 0.53 -27.01 6.00
C GLU A 11 0.90 -25.79 6.85
N PHE A 12 0.73 -24.58 6.31
CA PHE A 12 0.99 -23.34 7.02
C PHE A 12 0.19 -23.22 8.33
N VAL A 13 -1.04 -23.74 8.40
CA VAL A 13 -1.89 -23.69 9.61
C VAL A 13 -1.20 -24.30 10.83
N ARG A 14 -0.40 -25.36 10.65
CA ARG A 14 0.36 -25.97 11.76
C ARG A 14 1.59 -25.14 12.18
N ARG A 15 2.10 -24.33 11.26
CA ARG A 15 3.33 -23.53 11.41
C ARG A 15 3.04 -22.15 11.99
N PHE A 16 1.89 -21.57 11.69
CA PHE A 16 1.42 -20.27 12.19
C PHE A 16 0.43 -20.48 13.34
N ARG A 17 0.95 -20.96 14.48
CA ARG A 17 0.27 -20.92 15.78
C ARG A 17 0.72 -19.65 16.51
N ARG A 18 -0.07 -19.14 17.46
CA ARG A 18 0.33 -17.99 18.29
C ARG A 18 1.71 -18.25 18.92
N GLY A 19 2.60 -17.26 18.84
CA GLY A 19 3.97 -17.35 19.37
C GLY A 19 4.83 -18.47 18.76
N ALA A 20 4.51 -18.95 17.55
CA ALA A 20 5.23 -20.08 16.95
C ALA A 20 6.68 -19.77 16.56
N PHE A 21 7.02 -18.49 16.41
CA PHE A 21 8.36 -18.04 16.05
C PHE A 21 9.05 -17.38 17.24
N GLY A 22 10.35 -17.61 17.38
CA GLY A 22 11.20 -16.85 18.32
C GLY A 22 11.68 -15.54 17.70
N TRP A 23 12.63 -14.87 18.36
CA TRP A 23 13.12 -13.54 17.97
C TRP A 23 13.75 -13.44 16.57
N LYS A 24 14.23 -14.53 15.98
CA LYS A 24 14.87 -14.50 14.66
C LYS A 24 13.83 -14.34 13.55
N SER A 25 14.01 -13.32 12.70
CA SER A 25 13.12 -13.02 11.57
C SER A 25 13.27 -13.96 10.38
N GLU A 26 14.48 -14.43 10.05
CA GLU A 26 14.72 -15.23 8.83
C GLU A 26 13.86 -16.51 8.73
N PRO A 27 13.72 -17.35 9.78
CA PRO A 27 12.83 -18.51 9.73
C PRO A 27 11.37 -18.12 9.48
N ALA A 28 10.91 -17.04 10.10
CA ALA A 28 9.55 -16.54 9.92
C ALA A 28 9.31 -16.08 8.48
N ILE A 29 10.24 -15.29 7.92
CA ILE A 29 10.20 -14.84 6.51
C ILE A 29 10.11 -16.03 5.57
N GLN A 30 10.92 -17.07 5.78
CA GLN A 30 10.87 -18.29 4.98
C GLN A 30 9.49 -18.97 5.06
N ARG A 31 8.88 -19.04 6.25
CA ARG A 31 7.54 -19.64 6.41
C ARG A 31 6.44 -18.81 5.78
N VAL A 32 6.51 -17.48 5.82
CA VAL A 32 5.56 -16.59 5.14
C VAL A 32 5.58 -16.86 3.64
N ARG A 33 6.77 -16.90 3.02
CA ARG A 33 6.93 -17.21 1.59
C ARG A 33 6.41 -18.60 1.21
N GLN A 34 6.62 -19.59 2.07
CA GLN A 34 6.10 -20.95 1.87
C GLN A 34 4.57 -20.99 1.91
N ALA A 35 3.94 -20.32 2.89
CA ALA A 35 2.49 -20.25 3.01
C ALA A 35 1.85 -19.59 1.79
N VAL A 36 2.39 -18.45 1.35
CA VAL A 36 1.93 -17.75 0.14
C VAL A 36 2.07 -18.64 -1.11
N SER A 37 3.20 -19.36 -1.24
CA SER A 37 3.41 -20.30 -2.35
C SER A 37 2.42 -21.47 -2.35
N GLU A 38 2.12 -22.01 -1.17
CA GLU A 38 1.11 -23.06 -0.97
C GLU A 38 -0.28 -22.56 -1.39
N ILE A 39 -0.71 -21.39 -0.90
CA ILE A 39 -1.99 -20.76 -1.22
C ILE A 39 -2.11 -20.50 -2.72
N LYS A 40 -1.09 -19.90 -3.35
CA LYS A 40 -1.08 -19.65 -4.80
C LYS A 40 -1.21 -20.93 -5.62
N LYS A 41 -0.59 -22.03 -5.17
CA LYS A 41 -0.68 -23.32 -5.87
C LYS A 41 -2.11 -23.86 -5.83
N VAL A 42 -2.80 -23.73 -4.70
CA VAL A 42 -4.21 -24.13 -4.55
C VAL A 42 -5.12 -23.21 -5.35
N ALA A 43 -4.95 -21.89 -5.24
CA ALA A 43 -5.76 -20.87 -5.91
C ALA A 43 -5.79 -21.02 -7.44
N ARG A 44 -4.72 -21.56 -8.06
CA ARG A 44 -4.67 -21.86 -9.50
C ARG A 44 -5.64 -22.96 -9.94
N ARG A 45 -6.05 -23.83 -9.03
CA ARG A 45 -6.95 -24.97 -9.31
C ARG A 45 -8.34 -24.72 -8.75
N ASP A 46 -8.39 -24.13 -7.56
CA ASP A 46 -9.62 -23.79 -6.85
C ASP A 46 -9.46 -22.37 -6.26
N PRO A 47 -9.94 -21.33 -6.98
CA PRO A 47 -9.79 -19.95 -6.55
C PRO A 47 -10.49 -19.63 -5.22
N VAL A 48 -11.65 -20.25 -4.96
CA VAL A 48 -12.43 -20.04 -3.72
C VAL A 48 -11.67 -20.62 -2.54
N LEU A 49 -11.21 -21.87 -2.68
CA LEU A 49 -10.42 -22.51 -1.64
C LEU A 49 -9.07 -21.81 -1.41
N GLY A 50 -8.43 -21.31 -2.47
CA GLY A 50 -7.24 -20.48 -2.36
C GLY A 50 -7.49 -19.19 -1.56
N ALA A 51 -8.62 -18.51 -1.80
CA ALA A 51 -9.00 -17.32 -1.04
C ALA A 51 -9.33 -17.64 0.43
N GLU A 52 -10.03 -18.74 0.72
CA GLU A 52 -10.24 -19.21 2.09
C GLU A 52 -8.91 -19.46 2.83
N GLY A 53 -7.93 -20.06 2.14
CA GLY A 53 -6.57 -20.23 2.67
C GLY A 53 -5.84 -18.91 2.90
N ALA A 54 -6.06 -17.92 2.03
CA ALA A 54 -5.50 -16.57 2.17
C ALA A 54 -6.07 -15.84 3.40
N VAL A 55 -7.39 -15.88 3.60
CA VAL A 55 -8.06 -15.34 4.79
C VAL A 55 -7.50 -16.02 6.04
N LEU A 56 -7.44 -17.35 6.03
CA LEU A 56 -6.93 -18.13 7.17
C LEU A 56 -5.47 -17.83 7.52
N PHE A 57 -4.63 -17.52 6.53
CA PHE A 57 -3.26 -17.11 6.79
C PHE A 57 -3.20 -15.72 7.44
N LEU A 58 -3.98 -14.76 6.92
CA LEU A 58 -3.99 -13.38 7.43
C LEU A 58 -4.52 -13.30 8.88
N GLU A 59 -5.49 -14.14 9.25
CA GLU A 59 -5.94 -14.28 10.65
C GLU A 59 -4.84 -14.72 11.63
N ARG A 60 -3.82 -15.41 11.12
CA ARG A 60 -2.85 -16.14 11.96
C ARG A 60 -1.46 -15.54 11.94
N VAL A 61 -1.12 -14.77 10.90
CA VAL A 61 0.25 -14.33 10.69
C VAL A 61 0.72 -13.39 11.80
N SER A 62 -0.09 -12.40 12.18
CA SER A 62 0.27 -11.46 13.24
C SER A 62 0.53 -12.14 14.59
N PRO A 63 -0.43 -12.89 15.18
CA PRO A 63 -0.20 -13.53 16.48
C PRO A 63 0.91 -14.59 16.46
N ALA A 64 1.22 -15.18 15.29
CA ALA A 64 2.35 -16.09 15.19
C ALA A 64 3.71 -15.37 15.29
N LEU A 65 3.77 -14.11 14.85
CA LEU A 65 4.99 -13.28 14.77
C LEU A 65 5.21 -12.38 15.99
N GLU A 66 4.37 -12.46 17.03
CA GLU A 66 4.38 -11.56 18.20
C GLU A 66 5.74 -11.49 18.94
N HIS A 67 6.60 -12.50 18.80
CA HIS A 67 7.93 -12.53 19.42
C HIS A 67 9.09 -12.31 18.44
N VAL A 68 8.81 -12.07 17.16
CA VAL A 68 9.84 -11.85 16.13
C VAL A 68 10.36 -10.42 16.24
N ASP A 69 11.69 -10.27 16.18
CA ASP A 69 12.31 -8.95 16.09
C ASP A 69 12.08 -8.34 14.69
N SER A 70 11.29 -7.27 14.67
CA SER A 70 10.91 -6.53 13.46
C SER A 70 11.77 -5.30 13.19
N SER A 71 12.78 -5.00 14.02
CA SER A 71 13.59 -3.78 13.95
C SER A 71 14.28 -3.55 12.60
N SER A 72 14.69 -4.62 11.91
CA SER A 72 15.29 -4.54 10.56
C SER A 72 14.29 -4.20 9.44
N GLY A 73 12.98 -4.25 9.71
CA GLY A 73 11.92 -4.09 8.71
C GLY A 73 11.76 -5.27 7.73
N ALA A 74 12.65 -6.27 7.77
CA ALA A 74 12.66 -7.36 6.80
C ALA A 74 11.42 -8.26 6.90
N ILE A 75 11.00 -8.61 8.11
CA ILE A 75 9.76 -9.40 8.33
C ILE A 75 8.52 -8.61 7.94
N GLY A 76 8.43 -7.32 8.31
CA GLY A 76 7.34 -6.44 7.92
C GLY A 76 7.23 -6.33 6.40
N THR A 77 8.35 -6.17 5.70
CA THR A 77 8.40 -6.16 4.22
C THR A 77 7.88 -7.48 3.64
N ALA A 78 8.27 -8.63 4.20
CA ALA A 78 7.80 -9.93 3.74
C ALA A 78 6.29 -10.12 3.95
N VAL A 79 5.75 -9.68 5.08
CA VAL A 79 4.30 -9.74 5.37
C VAL A 79 3.53 -8.77 4.48
N ASN A 80 4.04 -7.56 4.27
CA ASN A 80 3.45 -6.57 3.36
C ASN A 80 3.33 -7.09 1.92
N HIS A 81 4.35 -7.78 1.40
CA HIS A 81 4.25 -8.45 0.10
C HIS A 81 3.26 -9.62 0.12
N ALA A 82 3.20 -10.39 1.21
CA ALA A 82 2.21 -11.44 1.35
C ALA A 82 0.79 -10.87 1.32
N ILE A 83 0.52 -9.77 2.01
CA ILE A 83 -0.78 -9.08 1.99
C ILE A 83 -1.18 -8.71 0.57
N GLU A 84 -0.32 -8.01 -0.18
CA GLU A 84 -0.59 -7.62 -1.57
C GLU A 84 -0.98 -8.84 -2.45
N GLU A 85 -0.20 -9.92 -2.36
CA GLU A 85 -0.46 -11.13 -3.15
C GLU A 85 -1.76 -11.83 -2.74
N LEU A 86 -2.04 -11.90 -1.44
CA LEU A 86 -3.18 -12.62 -0.89
C LEU A 86 -4.49 -11.83 -1.05
N VAL A 87 -4.47 -10.51 -0.89
CA VAL A 87 -5.62 -9.64 -1.21
C VAL A 87 -6.03 -9.82 -2.67
N ALA A 88 -5.07 -9.86 -3.60
CA ALA A 88 -5.37 -10.10 -5.02
C ALA A 88 -6.03 -11.47 -5.28
N ILE A 89 -5.69 -12.51 -4.50
CA ILE A 89 -6.34 -13.83 -4.57
C ILE A 89 -7.76 -13.75 -4.01
N ILE A 90 -7.93 -13.14 -2.84
CA ILE A 90 -9.23 -13.00 -2.18
C ILE A 90 -10.19 -12.20 -3.07
N ALA A 91 -9.77 -11.04 -3.58
CA ALA A 91 -10.58 -10.15 -4.40
C ALA A 91 -11.07 -10.81 -5.70
N ARG A 92 -10.28 -11.73 -6.29
CA ARG A 92 -10.63 -12.41 -7.56
C ARG A 92 -11.48 -13.66 -7.39
N ALA A 93 -11.66 -14.16 -6.17
CA ALA A 93 -12.43 -15.38 -5.94
C ALA A 93 -13.92 -15.18 -6.26
N PRO A 94 -14.55 -16.06 -7.06
CA PRO A 94 -15.94 -15.91 -7.49
C PRO A 94 -16.90 -16.47 -6.43
N VAL A 95 -17.07 -15.73 -5.33
CA VAL A 95 -17.98 -16.07 -4.23
C VAL A 95 -19.17 -15.14 -4.15
N GLY A 96 -20.27 -15.62 -3.55
CA GLY A 96 -21.45 -14.81 -3.28
C GLY A 96 -21.24 -13.80 -2.13
N GLY A 97 -22.15 -12.84 -2.01
CA GLY A 97 -22.05 -11.77 -1.01
C GLY A 97 -21.95 -12.26 0.44
N THR A 98 -22.67 -13.33 0.82
CA THR A 98 -22.63 -13.88 2.18
C THR A 98 -21.27 -14.47 2.55
N GLU A 99 -20.64 -15.21 1.62
CA GLU A 99 -19.32 -15.80 1.85
C GLU A 99 -18.24 -14.72 1.85
N ARG A 100 -18.37 -13.74 0.95
CA ARG A 100 -17.53 -12.53 0.91
C ARG A 100 -17.56 -11.79 2.25
N GLU A 101 -18.76 -11.55 2.78
CA GLU A 101 -18.94 -10.85 4.05
C GLU A 101 -18.32 -11.63 5.22
N GLY A 102 -18.52 -12.94 5.27
CA GLY A 102 -17.90 -13.78 6.30
C GLY A 102 -16.36 -13.75 6.26
N TRP A 103 -15.75 -13.58 5.09
CA TRP A 103 -14.30 -13.34 5.00
C TRP A 103 -13.91 -11.96 5.51
N LEU A 104 -14.68 -10.92 5.19
CA LEU A 104 -14.41 -9.56 5.64
C LEU A 104 -14.54 -9.44 7.16
N ASP A 105 -15.57 -10.03 7.77
CA ASP A 105 -15.74 -10.04 9.23
C ASP A 105 -14.55 -10.69 9.93
N ARG A 106 -14.08 -11.84 9.42
CA ARG A 106 -12.90 -12.54 9.95
C ARG A 106 -11.62 -11.73 9.83
N LEU A 107 -11.41 -11.09 8.67
CA LEU A 107 -10.26 -10.20 8.46
C LEU A 107 -10.35 -8.95 9.34
N TRP A 108 -11.55 -8.46 9.59
CA TRP A 108 -11.80 -7.30 10.43
C TRP A 108 -11.45 -7.63 11.88
N ASP A 109 -11.89 -8.77 12.38
CA ASP A 109 -11.51 -9.26 13.70
C ASP A 109 -10.00 -9.43 13.82
N ALA A 110 -9.33 -9.98 12.80
CA ALA A 110 -7.87 -10.10 12.79
C ALA A 110 -7.18 -8.73 12.84
N HIS A 111 -7.66 -7.76 12.06
CA HIS A 111 -7.14 -6.40 12.01
C HIS A 111 -7.34 -5.65 13.35
N ALA A 112 -8.49 -5.84 14.00
CA ALA A 112 -8.78 -5.27 15.33
C ALA A 112 -7.87 -5.83 16.44
N ASN A 113 -7.42 -7.08 16.28
CA ASN A 113 -6.57 -7.78 17.25
C ASN A 113 -5.08 -7.80 16.84
N ASP A 114 -4.66 -6.92 15.94
CA ASP A 114 -3.28 -6.81 15.45
C ASP A 114 -2.38 -6.08 16.45
N GLU A 115 -2.08 -6.71 17.59
CA GLU A 115 -1.32 -6.10 18.71
C GLU A 115 0.04 -5.52 18.27
N VAL A 116 0.78 -6.27 17.46
CA VAL A 116 1.95 -5.78 16.72
C VAL A 116 1.50 -5.60 15.28
N PRO A 117 1.59 -4.39 14.68
CA PRO A 117 0.90 -4.05 13.44
C PRO A 117 1.52 -4.72 12.20
N TYR A 118 1.35 -6.04 12.08
CA TYR A 118 1.86 -6.82 10.96
C TYR A 118 0.89 -6.85 9.78
N ILE A 119 -0.41 -6.72 10.05
CA ILE A 119 -1.48 -6.77 9.05
C ILE A 119 -2.28 -5.47 8.97
N GLU A 120 -1.87 -4.41 9.65
CA GLU A 120 -2.50 -3.07 9.59
C GLU A 120 -2.77 -2.60 8.14
N ARG A 121 -1.85 -2.95 7.23
CA ARG A 121 -1.89 -2.61 5.80
C ARG A 121 -3.05 -3.24 5.05
N LEU A 122 -3.76 -4.22 5.63
CA LEU A 122 -5.03 -4.70 5.08
C LEU A 122 -6.05 -3.57 4.92
N GLY A 123 -6.00 -2.56 5.79
CA GLY A 123 -6.85 -1.37 5.69
C GLY A 123 -6.71 -0.66 4.34
N ASP A 124 -5.51 -0.59 3.77
CA ASP A 124 -5.27 0.07 2.49
C ASP A 124 -6.02 -0.63 1.33
N PHE A 125 -6.23 -1.94 1.45
CA PHE A 125 -6.84 -2.78 0.42
C PHE A 125 -8.27 -3.20 0.74
N TRP A 126 -8.90 -2.62 1.77
CA TRP A 126 -10.24 -3.03 2.21
C TRP A 126 -11.29 -2.93 1.10
N GLY A 127 -11.22 -1.89 0.27
CA GLY A 127 -12.05 -1.73 -0.91
C GLY A 127 -11.85 -2.86 -1.94
N ASP A 128 -10.61 -3.31 -2.16
CA ASP A 128 -10.36 -4.45 -3.04
C ASP A 128 -10.90 -5.77 -2.47
N LEU A 129 -10.75 -5.96 -1.16
CA LEU A 129 -11.30 -7.13 -0.44
C LEU A 129 -12.83 -7.19 -0.54
N CYS A 130 -13.51 -6.04 -0.57
CA CYS A 130 -14.96 -5.95 -0.76
C CYS A 130 -15.42 -6.49 -2.13
N ALA A 131 -14.55 -6.49 -3.14
CA ALA A 131 -14.75 -6.95 -4.52
C ALA A 131 -15.86 -6.24 -5.33
N SER A 132 -16.88 -5.67 -4.71
CA SER A 132 -17.97 -4.92 -5.36
C SER A 132 -18.16 -3.53 -4.73
N PRO A 133 -18.64 -2.52 -5.50
CA PRO A 133 -19.02 -1.23 -4.95
C PRO A 133 -20.11 -1.33 -3.87
N GLU A 134 -21.05 -2.27 -4.01
CA GLU A 134 -22.18 -2.44 -3.09
C GLU A 134 -21.71 -2.91 -1.71
N THR A 135 -20.86 -3.96 -1.67
CA THR A 135 -20.24 -4.42 -0.43
C THR A 135 -19.37 -3.32 0.19
N ALA A 136 -18.58 -2.63 -0.64
CA ALA A 136 -17.73 -1.55 -0.16
C ALA A 136 -18.55 -0.39 0.45
N SER A 137 -19.67 -0.02 -0.17
CA SER A 137 -20.56 1.02 0.37
C SER A 137 -21.17 0.59 1.71
N ALA A 138 -21.60 -0.66 1.84
CA ALA A 138 -22.15 -1.18 3.10
C ALA A 138 -21.09 -1.18 4.23
N TRP A 139 -19.83 -1.47 3.91
CA TRP A 139 -18.73 -1.32 4.87
C TRP A 139 -18.45 0.15 5.19
N ALA A 140 -18.43 1.04 4.20
CA ALA A 140 -18.27 2.47 4.43
C ALA A 140 -19.36 3.03 5.37
N ASP A 141 -20.62 2.63 5.20
CA ASP A 141 -21.73 3.04 6.08
C ASP A 141 -21.52 2.64 7.54
N ARG A 142 -20.82 1.54 7.81
CA ARG A 142 -20.46 1.11 9.16
C ARG A 142 -19.29 1.90 9.73
N LEU A 143 -18.32 2.25 8.88
CA LEU A 143 -17.04 2.80 9.32
C LEU A 143 -17.02 4.32 9.43
N VAL A 144 -17.72 5.04 8.55
CA VAL A 144 -17.74 6.51 8.53
C VAL A 144 -18.17 7.10 9.89
N PRO A 145 -19.27 6.67 10.52
CA PRO A 145 -19.68 7.23 11.81
C PRO A 145 -18.64 7.01 12.92
N ILE A 146 -17.87 5.92 12.84
CA ILE A 146 -16.81 5.61 13.82
C ILE A 146 -15.61 6.52 13.60
N VAL A 147 -15.22 6.77 12.34
CA VAL A 147 -14.14 7.73 12.02
C VAL A 147 -14.54 9.14 12.49
N GLU A 148 -15.77 9.57 12.21
CA GLU A 148 -16.26 10.87 12.68
C GLU A 148 -16.26 11.00 14.21
N MET A 149 -16.64 9.94 14.91
CA MET A 149 -16.55 9.88 16.37
C MET A 149 -15.10 9.96 16.84
N ALA A 150 -14.21 9.16 16.23
CA ALA A 150 -12.79 9.12 16.54
C ALA A 150 -12.09 10.47 16.30
N TRP A 151 -12.64 11.30 15.41
CA TRP A 151 -12.18 12.66 15.08
C TRP A 151 -13.01 13.77 15.71
N SER A 152 -13.89 13.42 16.66
CA SER A 152 -14.75 14.40 17.33
C SER A 152 -13.94 15.54 17.96
N PRO A 153 -14.42 16.79 17.91
CA PRO A 153 -13.81 17.88 18.67
C PRO A 153 -13.93 17.67 20.19
N ASP A 154 -14.84 16.81 20.64
CA ASP A 154 -14.98 16.40 22.04
C ASP A 154 -13.86 15.42 22.44
N PRO A 155 -12.91 15.82 23.31
CA PRO A 155 -11.79 14.97 23.71
C PRO A 155 -12.21 13.66 24.38
N GLU A 156 -13.39 13.60 25.01
CA GLU A 156 -13.91 12.39 25.67
C GLU A 156 -14.40 11.34 24.66
N ARG A 157 -14.64 11.74 23.41
CA ARG A 157 -15.10 10.86 22.33
C ARG A 157 -14.01 10.57 21.29
N ARG A 158 -13.06 11.49 21.18
CA ARG A 158 -11.94 11.42 20.23
C ARG A 158 -10.99 10.28 20.60
N GLY A 159 -10.46 9.59 19.60
CA GLY A 159 -9.53 8.49 19.81
C GLY A 159 -8.86 8.01 18.53
N PHE A 160 -8.00 7.01 18.66
CA PHE A 160 -7.47 6.30 17.51
C PHE A 160 -8.46 5.24 17.05
N PHE A 161 -8.68 5.13 15.75
CA PHE A 161 -9.47 4.08 15.14
C PHE A 161 -8.66 3.33 14.09
N HIS A 162 -8.38 2.05 14.37
CA HIS A 162 -7.66 1.13 13.47
C HIS A 162 -8.24 1.10 12.04
N GLY A 163 -9.57 1.17 11.93
CA GLY A 163 -10.33 1.07 10.69
C GLY A 163 -10.32 2.29 9.77
N THR A 164 -9.58 3.35 10.10
CA THR A 164 -9.63 4.61 9.33
C THR A 164 -9.20 4.42 7.87
N MET A 165 -8.10 3.68 7.62
CA MET A 165 -7.66 3.36 6.25
C MET A 165 -8.67 2.47 5.51
N ALA A 166 -9.26 1.49 6.19
CA ALA A 166 -10.30 0.63 5.64
C ALA A 166 -11.54 1.42 5.22
N CYS A 167 -11.91 2.44 6.00
CA CYS A 167 -13.00 3.36 5.68
C CYS A 167 -12.74 4.09 4.35
N PHE A 168 -11.56 4.70 4.20
CA PHE A 168 -11.19 5.38 2.95
C PHE A 168 -11.12 4.45 1.75
N SER A 169 -10.53 3.27 1.93
CA SER A 169 -10.44 2.25 0.89
C SER A 169 -11.83 1.77 0.45
N ALA A 170 -12.76 1.57 1.39
CA ALA A 170 -14.15 1.20 1.12
C ALA A 170 -14.92 2.32 0.40
N LEU A 171 -14.85 3.56 0.88
CA LEU A 171 -15.45 4.72 0.22
C LEU A 171 -14.95 4.88 -1.22
N PHE A 172 -13.64 4.69 -1.43
CA PHE A 172 -13.03 4.83 -2.75
C PHE A 172 -13.54 3.74 -3.70
N ARG A 173 -13.58 2.48 -3.25
CA ARG A 173 -14.15 1.38 -4.05
C ARG A 173 -15.63 1.58 -4.38
N ALA A 174 -16.39 2.15 -3.45
CA ALA A 174 -17.79 2.48 -3.65
C ALA A 174 -18.02 3.67 -4.60
N GLY A 175 -16.96 4.37 -5.02
CA GLY A 175 -17.07 5.58 -5.85
C GLY A 175 -17.55 6.81 -5.07
N ARG A 176 -17.60 6.75 -3.74
CA ARG A 176 -18.05 7.82 -2.84
C ARG A 176 -16.93 8.83 -2.58
N HIS A 177 -16.31 9.32 -3.65
CA HIS A 177 -15.10 10.14 -3.58
C HIS A 177 -15.31 11.49 -2.87
N GLU A 178 -16.44 12.15 -3.09
CA GLU A 178 -16.75 13.43 -2.41
C GLU A 178 -16.85 13.24 -0.88
N GLU A 179 -17.29 12.07 -0.41
CA GLU A 179 -17.39 11.78 1.03
C GLU A 179 -16.02 11.56 1.67
N ILE A 180 -15.04 11.03 0.93
CA ILE A 180 -13.64 10.99 1.39
C ILE A 180 -13.14 12.40 1.64
N VAL A 181 -13.38 13.31 0.69
CA VAL A 181 -12.95 14.72 0.80
C VAL A 181 -13.64 15.38 2.00
N ALA A 182 -14.97 15.25 2.12
CA ALA A 182 -15.75 15.81 3.23
C ALA A 182 -15.37 15.23 4.60
N LEU A 183 -15.00 13.95 4.67
CA LEU A 183 -14.54 13.33 5.91
C LEU A 183 -13.16 13.88 6.32
N LEU A 184 -12.24 14.03 5.37
CA LEU A 184 -10.90 14.60 5.62
C LEU A 184 -10.93 16.07 6.07
N GLU A 185 -11.97 16.83 5.74
CA GLU A 185 -12.15 18.19 6.27
C GLU A 185 -12.39 18.21 7.79
N LYS A 186 -12.83 17.08 8.37
CA LYS A 186 -13.08 16.92 9.81
C LYS A 186 -11.85 16.44 10.57
N ASP A 187 -10.77 16.06 9.88
CA ASP A 187 -9.56 15.55 10.51
C ASP A 187 -8.89 16.63 11.38
N PRO A 188 -8.82 16.45 12.72
CA PRO A 188 -8.22 17.43 13.61
C PRO A 188 -6.70 17.55 13.44
N LEU A 189 -6.05 16.54 12.83
CA LEU A 189 -4.60 16.51 12.64
C LEU A 189 -4.27 15.96 11.24
N PRO A 190 -4.13 16.84 10.24
CA PRO A 190 -3.83 16.43 8.87
C PRO A 190 -2.62 15.51 8.79
N TRP A 191 -2.85 14.23 8.47
CA TRP A 191 -1.81 13.19 8.36
C TRP A 191 -1.70 12.68 6.92
N TRP A 192 -0.49 12.65 6.37
CA TRP A 192 -0.28 12.35 4.94
C TRP A 192 -0.95 11.05 4.46
N PRO A 193 -0.84 9.89 5.13
CA PRO A 193 -1.51 8.66 4.70
C PRO A 193 -3.03 8.79 4.53
N TYR A 194 -3.70 9.59 5.37
CA TYR A 194 -5.13 9.90 5.18
C TYR A 194 -5.35 10.86 4.02
N ARG A 195 -4.52 11.92 3.94
CA ARG A 195 -4.62 12.92 2.87
C ARG A 195 -4.35 12.34 1.48
N GLU A 196 -3.52 11.31 1.37
CA GLU A 196 -3.29 10.60 0.11
C GLU A 196 -4.60 10.07 -0.49
N TRP A 197 -5.54 9.59 0.34
CA TRP A 197 -6.87 9.20 -0.12
C TRP A 197 -7.69 10.37 -0.66
N GLY A 198 -7.56 11.57 -0.08
CA GLY A 198 -8.15 12.79 -0.61
C GLY A 198 -7.59 13.17 -1.98
N VAL A 199 -6.27 13.01 -2.18
CA VAL A 199 -5.62 13.22 -3.49
C VAL A 199 -6.19 12.25 -4.53
N ARG A 200 -6.25 10.95 -4.18
CA ARG A 200 -6.83 9.91 -5.05
C ARG A 200 -8.30 10.21 -5.38
N ALA A 201 -9.10 10.59 -4.39
CA ALA A 201 -10.52 10.92 -4.55
C ALA A 201 -10.72 12.12 -5.49
N LEU A 202 -9.99 13.22 -5.29
CA LEU A 202 -10.04 14.41 -6.15
C LEU A 202 -9.59 14.10 -7.59
N ALA A 203 -8.56 13.27 -7.77
CA ALA A 203 -8.14 12.82 -9.08
C ALA A 203 -9.24 11.98 -9.77
N ALA A 204 -9.87 11.05 -9.04
CA ALA A 204 -10.97 10.22 -9.55
C ALA A 204 -12.23 11.04 -9.90
N LEU A 205 -12.44 12.17 -9.23
CA LEU A 205 -13.48 13.16 -9.57
C LEU A 205 -13.16 14.03 -10.80
N GLY A 206 -12.00 13.82 -11.43
CA GLY A 206 -11.56 14.64 -12.57
C GLY A 206 -11.10 16.04 -12.16
N ARG A 207 -10.63 16.23 -10.92
CA ARG A 207 -10.15 17.51 -10.35
C ARG A 207 -8.63 17.49 -10.09
N PRO A 208 -7.77 17.26 -11.10
CA PRO A 208 -6.34 17.01 -10.89
C PRO A 208 -5.59 18.22 -10.30
N ASP A 209 -5.90 19.44 -10.71
CA ASP A 209 -5.27 20.64 -10.14
C ASP A 209 -5.59 20.83 -8.66
N GLU A 210 -6.79 20.43 -8.25
CA GLU A 210 -7.19 20.48 -6.86
C GLU A 210 -6.54 19.37 -6.04
N ALA A 211 -6.45 18.16 -6.58
CA ALA A 211 -5.70 17.06 -5.96
C ALA A 211 -4.25 17.46 -5.68
N ILE A 212 -3.58 18.14 -6.63
CA ILE A 212 -2.21 18.63 -6.46
C ILE A 212 -2.16 19.72 -5.38
N ARG A 213 -3.07 20.70 -5.40
CA ARG A 213 -3.11 21.73 -4.33
C ARG A 213 -3.34 21.11 -2.96
N PHE A 214 -4.23 20.12 -2.87
CA PHE A 214 -4.52 19.40 -1.64
C PHE A 214 -3.31 18.60 -1.13
N ALA A 215 -2.58 17.95 -2.03
CA ALA A 215 -1.34 17.25 -1.70
C ALA A 215 -0.26 18.21 -1.18
N GLU A 216 -0.03 19.30 -1.91
CA GLU A 216 0.96 20.35 -1.60
C GLU A 216 0.69 21.05 -0.25
N ALA A 217 -0.59 21.22 0.11
CA ALA A 217 -0.98 21.75 1.42
C ALA A 217 -0.54 20.87 2.61
N SER A 218 -0.15 19.61 2.34
CA SER A 218 0.38 18.68 3.34
C SER A 218 1.89 18.83 3.56
N ARG A 219 2.58 19.78 2.90
CA ARG A 219 4.01 19.97 3.13
C ARG A 219 4.27 20.63 4.48
N GLY A 220 4.96 19.91 5.37
CA GLY A 220 5.35 20.40 6.68
C GLY A 220 6.59 19.71 7.23
N ARG A 221 6.88 19.93 8.53
CA ARG A 221 8.11 19.48 9.19
C ARG A 221 8.18 17.96 9.37
N ASN A 222 7.03 17.27 9.45
CA ASN A 222 6.94 15.85 9.77
C ASN A 222 6.40 14.99 8.61
N ASP A 223 6.21 15.59 7.44
CA ASP A 223 5.66 14.91 6.27
C ASP A 223 6.77 14.30 5.41
N SER A 224 6.41 13.43 4.48
CA SER A 224 7.36 12.85 3.50
C SER A 224 7.29 13.64 2.19
N PRO A 225 8.25 14.54 1.89
CA PRO A 225 8.23 15.32 0.65
C PRO A 225 8.32 14.44 -0.59
N VAL A 226 8.93 13.26 -0.47
CA VAL A 226 9.02 12.25 -1.54
C VAL A 226 7.65 11.65 -1.83
N ALA A 227 6.89 11.29 -0.79
CA ALA A 227 5.54 10.71 -0.97
C ALA A 227 4.56 11.74 -1.56
N ILE A 228 4.62 12.99 -1.08
CA ILE A 228 3.81 14.09 -1.63
C ILE A 228 4.15 14.31 -3.10
N ALA A 229 5.44 14.39 -3.44
CA ALA A 229 5.87 14.56 -4.83
C ALA A 229 5.43 13.38 -5.71
N ALA A 230 5.49 12.14 -5.22
CA ALA A 230 5.04 10.96 -5.96
C ALA A 230 3.54 11.00 -6.24
N ALA A 231 2.71 11.39 -5.28
CA ALA A 231 1.27 11.54 -5.49
C ALA A 231 0.96 12.66 -6.51
N CYS A 232 1.63 13.81 -6.41
CA CYS A 232 1.48 14.90 -7.39
C CYS A 232 1.94 14.50 -8.80
N GLU A 233 3.06 13.77 -8.89
CA GLU A 233 3.58 13.21 -10.14
C GLU A 233 2.54 12.29 -10.79
N GLU A 234 1.99 11.35 -10.02
CA GLU A 234 1.00 10.39 -10.50
C GLU A 234 -0.26 11.08 -11.04
N VAL A 235 -0.80 12.08 -10.32
CA VAL A 235 -1.96 12.86 -10.78
C VAL A 235 -1.69 13.54 -12.12
N LEU A 236 -0.51 14.16 -12.29
CA LEU A 236 -0.15 14.83 -13.54
C LEU A 236 0.05 13.84 -14.69
N LEU A 237 0.71 12.70 -14.43
CA LEU A 237 0.91 11.65 -15.44
C LEU A 237 -0.43 11.05 -15.89
N ALA A 238 -1.34 10.76 -14.96
CA ALA A 238 -2.69 10.27 -15.27
C ALA A 238 -3.50 11.30 -16.10
N SER A 239 -3.23 12.59 -15.90
CA SER A 239 -3.83 13.68 -16.65
C SER A 239 -3.11 14.02 -17.98
N GLY A 240 -2.10 13.23 -18.38
CA GLY A 240 -1.33 13.44 -19.60
C GLY A 240 -0.35 14.62 -19.56
N ARG A 241 -0.15 15.27 -18.41
CA ARG A 241 0.73 16.45 -18.20
C ARG A 241 2.17 16.04 -17.91
N VAL A 242 2.75 15.23 -18.80
CA VAL A 242 4.05 14.57 -18.60
C VAL A 242 5.19 15.57 -18.37
N GLU A 243 5.28 16.64 -19.16
CA GLU A 243 6.36 17.63 -19.02
C GLU A 243 6.29 18.40 -17.70
N GLU A 244 5.08 18.63 -17.18
CA GLU A 244 4.91 19.28 -15.89
C GLU A 244 5.23 18.33 -14.74
N ALA A 245 4.81 17.07 -14.84
CA ALA A 245 5.16 16.02 -13.87
C ALA A 245 6.67 15.89 -13.72
N TYR A 246 7.37 15.86 -14.86
CA TYR A 246 8.83 15.81 -14.90
C TYR A 246 9.45 17.00 -14.18
N ARG A 247 9.11 18.22 -14.62
CA ARG A 247 9.72 19.46 -14.16
C ARG A 247 9.50 19.72 -12.67
N ARG A 248 8.33 19.38 -12.14
CA ARG A 248 7.94 19.75 -10.77
C ARG A 248 8.24 18.65 -9.75
N TYR A 249 8.11 17.38 -10.13
CA TYR A 249 8.00 16.30 -9.15
C TYR A 249 8.93 15.13 -9.39
N ALA A 250 9.24 14.79 -10.65
CA ALA A 250 9.90 13.52 -10.98
C ALA A 250 11.22 13.28 -10.24
N LEU A 251 12.07 14.30 -10.12
CA LEU A 251 13.36 14.18 -9.44
C LEU A 251 13.21 13.95 -7.93
N GLN A 252 12.19 14.57 -7.30
CA GLN A 252 11.92 14.39 -5.87
C GLN A 252 11.17 13.08 -5.59
N ALA A 253 10.22 12.71 -6.46
CA ALA A 253 9.39 11.53 -6.38
C ALA A 253 10.16 10.23 -6.66
N THR A 254 11.24 10.31 -7.46
CA THR A 254 11.99 9.13 -7.87
C THR A 254 13.24 8.97 -7.02
N ARG A 255 13.24 7.98 -6.13
CA ARG A 255 14.42 7.55 -5.38
C ARG A 255 14.55 6.02 -5.43
N GLY A 256 15.74 5.55 -5.78
CA GLY A 256 16.13 4.14 -5.69
C GLY A 256 17.06 3.89 -4.50
N THR A 257 17.37 2.63 -4.26
CA THR A 257 18.36 2.19 -3.24
C THR A 257 19.79 2.58 -3.60
N SER A 258 20.04 2.98 -4.85
CA SER A 258 21.32 3.49 -5.35
C SER A 258 21.08 4.55 -6.43
N TYR A 259 22.14 5.31 -6.73
CA TYR A 259 22.16 6.32 -7.80
C TYR A 259 21.75 5.74 -9.17
N LEU A 260 22.31 4.57 -9.51
CA LEU A 260 21.94 3.83 -10.69
C LEU A 260 20.48 3.39 -10.70
N ALA A 261 19.97 2.90 -9.56
CA ALA A 261 18.57 2.51 -9.45
C ALA A 261 17.64 3.72 -9.61
N THR A 262 17.99 4.87 -9.02
CA THR A 262 17.29 6.15 -9.20
C THR A 262 17.24 6.55 -10.67
N TYR A 263 18.39 6.58 -11.36
CA TYR A 263 18.46 6.93 -12.78
C TYR A 263 17.62 5.97 -13.64
N ARG A 264 17.77 4.66 -13.45
CA ARG A 264 17.00 3.66 -14.21
C ARG A 264 15.50 3.76 -13.97
N ALA A 265 15.08 4.08 -12.74
CA ALA A 265 13.67 4.31 -12.42
C ALA A 265 13.14 5.56 -13.14
N LEU A 266 13.91 6.66 -13.13
CA LEU A 266 13.53 7.91 -13.80
C LEU A 266 13.45 7.73 -15.32
N ALA A 267 14.47 7.11 -15.93
CA ALA A 267 14.51 6.83 -17.36
C ALA A 267 13.36 5.92 -17.82
N ARG A 268 12.94 4.96 -16.98
CA ARG A 268 11.78 4.12 -17.26
C ARG A 268 10.47 4.90 -17.23
N LYS A 269 10.30 5.83 -16.27
CA LYS A 269 9.12 6.68 -16.16
C LYS A 269 9.04 7.70 -17.30
N TYR A 270 10.17 8.24 -17.74
CA TYR A 270 10.26 9.30 -18.75
C TYR A 270 11.09 8.88 -19.99
N PRO A 271 10.62 7.88 -20.77
CA PRO A 271 11.39 7.33 -21.88
C PRO A 271 11.58 8.30 -23.07
N ARG A 272 10.85 9.41 -23.09
CA ARG A 272 10.96 10.45 -24.14
C ARG A 272 12.03 11.50 -23.83
N LYS A 273 12.53 11.55 -22.59
CA LYS A 273 13.60 12.45 -22.19
C LYS A 273 14.94 11.88 -22.60
N ARG A 274 15.87 12.76 -22.93
CA ARG A 274 17.22 12.36 -23.32
C ARG A 274 17.97 11.79 -22.11
N PRO A 275 18.66 10.65 -22.22
CA PRO A 275 19.47 10.07 -21.14
C PRO A 275 20.39 11.07 -20.45
N GLU A 276 21.01 11.95 -21.23
CA GLU A 276 21.96 12.97 -20.77
C GLU A 276 21.26 14.07 -19.97
N GLU A 277 20.05 14.46 -20.38
CA GLU A 277 19.19 15.42 -19.67
C GLU A 277 18.77 14.87 -18.31
N LEU A 278 18.31 13.61 -18.27
CA LEU A 278 17.90 12.94 -17.03
C LEU A 278 19.04 12.84 -16.02
N LEU A 279 20.24 12.46 -16.47
CA LEU A 279 21.41 12.35 -15.61
C LEU A 279 21.83 13.74 -15.10
N GLY A 280 21.89 14.75 -15.98
CA GLY A 280 22.26 16.11 -15.60
C GLY A 280 21.32 16.71 -14.56
N ASP A 281 20.01 16.52 -14.73
CA ASP A 281 19.01 16.98 -13.78
C ASP A 281 19.15 16.29 -12.41
N LEU A 282 19.43 14.98 -12.39
CA LEU A 282 19.68 14.24 -11.15
C LEU A 282 20.96 14.73 -10.44
N VAL A 283 22.05 14.96 -11.18
CA VAL A 283 23.30 15.52 -10.63
C VAL A 283 23.03 16.87 -9.97
N ALA A 284 22.28 17.74 -10.64
CA ALA A 284 21.95 19.06 -10.12
C ALA A 284 21.16 19.02 -8.80
N THR A 285 20.45 17.92 -8.51
CA THR A 285 19.70 17.77 -7.25
C THR A 285 20.55 17.41 -6.03
N THR A 286 21.78 16.92 -6.23
CA THR A 286 22.69 16.51 -5.14
C THR A 286 24.12 17.00 -5.38
N PRO A 287 24.37 18.32 -5.25
CA PRO A 287 25.74 18.86 -5.32
C PRO A 287 26.65 18.21 -4.27
N GLY A 288 27.85 17.81 -4.66
CA GLY A 288 28.82 17.10 -3.80
C GLY A 288 28.80 15.57 -3.92
N ASP A 289 27.84 15.00 -4.65
CA ASP A 289 27.74 13.55 -4.93
C ASP A 289 28.19 13.18 -6.36
N GLU A 290 28.97 14.05 -7.02
CA GLU A 290 29.40 13.91 -8.43
C GLU A 290 30.10 12.57 -8.68
N GLY A 291 30.96 12.12 -7.76
CA GLY A 291 31.65 10.82 -7.88
C GLY A 291 30.70 9.61 -7.93
N LYS A 292 29.52 9.69 -7.29
CA LYS A 292 28.50 8.62 -7.34
C LYS A 292 27.73 8.67 -8.66
N TRP A 293 27.46 9.86 -9.17
CA TRP A 293 26.87 10.04 -10.50
C TRP A 293 27.83 9.68 -11.63
N PHE A 294 29.14 9.90 -11.46
CA PHE A 294 30.18 9.42 -12.39
C PHE A 294 30.12 7.90 -12.59
N ALA A 295 30.05 7.15 -11.48
CA ALA A 295 29.92 5.69 -11.54
C ALA A 295 28.63 5.29 -12.29
N THR A 296 27.52 5.97 -12.02
CA THR A 296 26.24 5.75 -12.70
C THR A 296 26.34 6.06 -14.19
N ALA A 297 26.93 7.19 -14.57
CA ALA A 297 27.12 7.64 -15.95
C ALA A 297 27.93 6.61 -16.77
N LYS A 298 29.03 6.09 -16.19
CA LYS A 298 29.81 5.01 -16.79
C LYS A 298 29.01 3.72 -16.98
N GLU A 299 28.25 3.31 -15.96
CA GLU A 299 27.46 2.07 -16.02
C GLU A 299 26.33 2.13 -17.04
N VAL A 300 25.80 3.32 -17.34
CA VAL A 300 24.72 3.52 -18.33
C VAL A 300 25.23 3.99 -19.69
N GLY A 301 26.56 4.04 -19.89
CA GLY A 301 27.18 4.33 -21.19
C GLY A 301 27.26 5.81 -21.56
N LEU A 302 27.00 6.73 -20.61
CA LEU A 302 27.06 8.18 -20.80
C LEU A 302 28.47 8.70 -20.47
N PHE A 303 29.44 8.36 -21.32
CA PHE A 303 30.85 8.64 -21.07
C PHE A 303 31.20 10.13 -21.14
N ASP A 304 30.55 10.89 -22.04
CA ASP A 304 30.80 12.32 -22.17
C ASP A 304 30.26 13.11 -20.97
N GLU A 305 29.15 12.66 -20.39
CA GLU A 305 28.62 13.17 -19.12
C GLU A 305 29.54 12.77 -17.97
N ALA A 306 30.02 11.53 -17.94
CA ALA A 306 30.96 11.07 -16.92
C ALA A 306 32.23 11.93 -16.88
N ILE A 307 32.80 12.31 -18.03
CA ILE A 307 34.01 13.15 -18.09
C ILE A 307 33.76 14.56 -17.54
N ARG A 308 32.52 15.05 -17.56
CA ARG A 308 32.14 16.39 -17.10
C ARG A 308 31.83 16.49 -15.61
N LEU A 309 31.72 15.36 -14.90
CA LEU A 309 31.45 15.25 -13.46
C LEU A 309 32.75 15.14 -12.65
#